data_AF-A0A9N9NS33-F1
#
_entry.id   AF-A0A9N9NS33-F1
#
_cell.length_a   1.000
_cell.length_b   1.000
_cell.length_c   1.000
_cell.angle_alpha   90.00
_cell.angle_beta   90.00
_cell.angle_gamma   90.00
#
_symmetry.space_group_name_H-M   'P 1'
#
loop_
_entity.id
_entity.type
_entity.pdbx_description
1 polymer ?
#
loop_
_entity_poly.entity_id
_entity_poly.type
_entity_poly.pdbx_seq_one_letter_code
_entity_poly.pdbx_strand_id
1 'polypeptide(L)'
;KAGFVRGIRSMGSAALNICCVAQGLIDLYYEVGCWEWDVTAALVILNEAGGYMTSSQGPDEGPVDLFGRKYLAIRSGSPCDGDESARQSQLRLVREMWGVIEEIDCPRSK
;
A
#
# COMPACT_ATOMS: atom_id res chain seq x y z
N LYS A 1 1.10 10.12 -17.32
CA LYS A 1 1.64 8.92 -17.98
C LYS A 1 1.19 7.74 -17.13
N ALA A 2 0.43 6.79 -17.67
CA ALA A 2 0.03 5.61 -16.90
C ALA A 2 1.28 4.82 -16.47
N GLY A 3 1.35 4.41 -15.20
CA GLY A 3 2.43 3.58 -14.69
C GLY A 3 2.42 2.21 -15.38
N PHE A 4 3.57 1.77 -15.87
CA PHE A 4 3.69 0.44 -16.47
C PHE A 4 3.83 -0.61 -15.36
N VAL A 5 2.84 -1.49 -15.24
CA VAL A 5 2.92 -2.66 -14.35
C VAL A 5 3.68 -3.77 -15.07
N ARG A 6 4.80 -4.23 -14.51
CA ARG A 6 5.60 -5.33 -15.08
C ARG A 6 4.92 -6.69 -14.91
N GLY A 7 4.14 -6.85 -13.85
CA GLY A 7 3.36 -8.05 -13.57
C GLY A 7 2.67 -7.98 -12.22
N ILE A 8 1.67 -8.85 -12.03
CA ILE A 8 0.90 -8.99 -10.80
C ILE A 8 1.22 -10.35 -10.17
N ARG A 9 1.23 -10.41 -8.84
CA ARG A 9 1.48 -11.65 -8.07
C ARG A 9 0.46 -11.76 -6.94
N SER A 10 0.11 -12.99 -6.58
CA SER A 10 -0.68 -13.30 -5.39
C SER A 10 -0.10 -14.54 -4.72
N MET A 11 0.45 -14.39 -3.52
CA MET A 11 1.06 -15.48 -2.75
C MET A 11 0.07 -16.16 -1.79
N GLY A 12 -1.18 -15.68 -1.70
CA GLY A 12 -2.20 -16.21 -0.80
C GLY A 12 -2.02 -15.82 0.68
N SER A 13 -1.16 -14.84 0.99
CA SER A 13 -0.99 -14.30 2.34
C SER A 13 -0.71 -12.80 2.30
N ALA A 14 -1.62 -12.02 2.88
CA ALA A 14 -1.49 -10.56 2.98
C ALA A 14 -0.21 -10.13 3.70
N ALA A 15 0.06 -10.74 4.86
CA ALA A 15 1.27 -10.47 5.64
C ALA A 15 2.55 -10.72 4.83
N LEU A 16 2.65 -11.85 4.11
CA LEU A 16 3.81 -12.14 3.27
C LEU A 16 3.95 -11.16 2.11
N ASN A 17 2.85 -10.80 1.45
CA ASN A 17 2.87 -9.81 0.38
C ASN A 17 3.41 -8.46 0.87
N ILE A 18 2.94 -7.98 2.03
CA ILE A 18 3.40 -6.73 2.63
C ILE A 18 4.88 -6.83 3.02
N CYS A 19 5.33 -7.94 3.59
CA CYS A 19 6.76 -8.15 3.88
C CYS A 19 7.64 -8.15 2.61
N CYS A 20 7.15 -8.69 1.50
CA CYS A 20 7.84 -8.59 0.21
C CYS A 20 7.90 -7.15 -0.33
N VAL A 21 6.89 -6.33 -0.03
CA VAL A 21 6.92 -4.89 -0.31
C VAL A 21 7.97 -4.20 0.56
N ALA A 22 8.02 -4.51 1.85
CA ALA A 22 9.02 -3.98 2.78
C ALA A 22 10.46 -4.34 2.36
N GLN A 23 10.66 -5.56 1.84
CA GLN A 23 11.94 -6.01 1.29
C GLN A 23 12.32 -5.30 -0.04
N GLY A 24 11.35 -4.69 -0.72
CA GLY A 24 11.54 -4.10 -2.06
C GLY A 24 11.46 -5.10 -3.21
N LEU A 25 10.98 -6.33 -2.95
CA LEU A 25 10.74 -7.33 -4.00
C LEU A 25 9.48 -6.99 -4.83
N ILE A 26 8.49 -6.38 -4.19
CA ILE A 26 7.23 -5.93 -4.79
C ILE A 26 7.13 -4.42 -4.58
N ASP A 27 6.72 -3.67 -5.61
CA ASP A 27 6.58 -2.22 -5.50
C ASP A 27 5.32 -1.81 -4.71
N LEU A 28 4.20 -2.49 -4.98
CA LEU A 28 2.87 -2.16 -4.48
C LEU A 28 2.09 -3.43 -4.11
N TYR A 29 1.38 -3.39 -3.00
CA TYR A 29 0.40 -4.40 -2.61
C TYR A 29 -0.94 -3.74 -2.34
N TYR A 30 -2.01 -4.26 -2.94
CA TYR A 30 -3.37 -3.79 -2.73
C TYR A 30 -4.30 -4.96 -2.53
N GLU A 31 -5.06 -4.92 -1.44
CA GLU A 31 -6.08 -5.93 -1.18
C GLU A 31 -7.27 -5.30 -0.43
N VAL A 32 -8.46 -5.80 -0.76
CA VAL A 32 -9.73 -5.45 -0.14
C VAL A 32 -10.31 -6.69 0.50
N GLY A 33 -10.74 -6.58 1.75
CA GLY A 33 -11.38 -7.66 2.49
C GLY A 33 -10.49 -8.37 3.50
N CYS A 34 -9.17 -8.11 3.54
CA CYS A 34 -8.32 -8.58 4.63
C CYS A 34 -8.78 -8.03 5.97
N TRP A 35 -8.49 -8.76 7.04
CA TRP A 35 -8.77 -8.31 8.39
C TRP A 35 -7.53 -7.67 9.02
N GLU A 36 -7.74 -6.88 10.06
CA GLU A 36 -6.71 -6.19 10.82
C GLU A 36 -5.56 -7.13 11.27
N TRP A 37 -5.88 -8.35 11.67
CA TRP A 37 -4.89 -9.33 12.11
C TRP A 37 -3.98 -9.84 10.98
N ASP A 38 -4.41 -9.74 9.72
CA ASP A 38 -3.61 -10.17 8.56
C ASP A 38 -2.54 -9.14 8.18
N VAL A 39 -2.70 -7.87 8.60
CA VAL A 39 -1.87 -6.75 8.12
C VAL A 39 -1.10 -6.04 9.22
N THR A 40 -1.60 -6.02 10.46
CA THR A 40 -1.06 -5.21 11.56
C THR A 40 0.42 -5.48 11.85
N ALA A 41 0.82 -6.75 11.93
CA ALA A 41 2.23 -7.10 12.16
C ALA A 41 3.13 -6.68 10.99
N ALA A 42 2.66 -6.88 9.76
CA ALA A 42 3.42 -6.54 8.55
C ALA A 42 3.51 -5.02 8.32
N LEU A 43 2.51 -4.25 8.78
CA LEU A 43 2.53 -2.79 8.75
C LEU A 43 3.70 -2.21 9.56
N VAL A 44 3.97 -2.77 10.74
CA VAL A 44 5.12 -2.34 11.56
C VAL A 44 6.42 -2.57 10.79
N ILE A 45 6.60 -3.76 10.22
CA ILE A 45 7.78 -4.11 9.41
C ILE A 45 7.92 -3.15 8.22
N LEU A 46 6.82 -2.88 7.51
CA LEU A 46 6.81 -1.96 6.38
C LEU A 46 7.24 -0.54 6.77
N ASN A 47 6.71 -0.02 7.88
CA ASN A 47 7.04 1.31 8.36
C ASN A 47 8.52 1.42 8.76
N GLU A 48 9.06 0.42 9.46
CA GLU A 48 10.49 0.37 9.82
C GLU A 48 11.41 0.25 8.59
N ALA A 49 10.92 -0.41 7.52
CA ALA A 49 11.62 -0.45 6.23
C ALA A 49 11.51 0.86 5.42
N GLY A 50 10.82 1.89 5.94
CA GLY A 50 10.58 3.15 5.25
C GLY A 50 9.52 3.07 4.14
N GLY A 51 8.73 2.00 4.13
CA GLY A 51 7.53 1.89 3.31
C GLY A 51 6.36 2.68 3.88
N TYR A 52 5.26 2.70 3.14
CA TYR A 52 4.03 3.37 3.56
C TYR A 52 2.83 2.52 3.25
N MET A 53 1.84 2.53 4.13
CA MET A 53 0.52 1.99 3.85
C MET A 53 -0.51 3.10 3.94
N THR A 54 -1.46 3.12 3.01
CA THR A 54 -2.70 3.90 3.13
C THR A 54 -3.91 2.97 3.24
N SER A 55 -5.00 3.53 3.76
CA SER A 55 -6.27 2.83 4.03
C SER A 55 -7.44 3.48 3.28
N SER A 56 -8.66 3.07 3.62
CA SER A 56 -9.93 3.57 3.05
C SER A 56 -10.14 5.09 3.12
N GLN A 57 -9.37 5.84 3.91
CA GLN A 57 -9.55 7.29 4.09
C GLN A 57 -9.08 8.15 2.89
N GLY A 58 -8.51 7.53 1.86
CA GLY A 58 -8.13 8.19 0.62
C GLY A 58 -6.61 8.31 0.42
N PRO A 59 -6.18 9.10 -0.57
CA PRO A 59 -4.80 9.09 -1.03
C PRO A 59 -3.86 9.99 -0.21
N ASP A 60 -4.40 10.74 0.75
CA ASP A 60 -3.62 11.67 1.56
C ASP A 60 -2.89 10.99 2.72
N GLU A 61 -1.90 11.70 3.23
CA GLU A 61 -1.09 11.23 4.34
C GLU A 61 -1.91 11.26 5.63
N GLY A 62 -2.05 10.10 6.28
CA GLY A 62 -2.82 9.97 7.50
C GLY A 62 -2.55 8.63 8.21
N PRO A 63 -3.12 8.45 9.41
CA PRO A 63 -3.08 7.17 10.08
C PRO A 63 -3.80 6.11 9.25
N VAL A 64 -3.23 4.90 9.22
CA VAL A 64 -3.87 3.76 8.56
C VAL A 64 -5.11 3.36 9.36
N ASP A 65 -6.29 3.42 8.74
CA ASP A 65 -7.49 2.81 9.27
C ASP A 65 -7.40 1.29 9.16
N LEU A 66 -7.04 0.66 10.28
CA LEU A 66 -6.94 -0.79 10.41
C LEU A 66 -8.28 -1.51 10.34
N PHE A 67 -9.42 -0.81 10.44
CA PHE A 67 -10.74 -1.44 10.41
C PHE A 67 -11.44 -1.26 9.07
N GLY A 68 -10.86 -0.44 8.17
CA GLY A 68 -11.42 -0.13 6.86
C GLY A 68 -11.35 -1.26 5.83
N ARG A 69 -10.62 -2.36 6.12
CA ARG A 69 -10.47 -3.56 5.27
C ARG A 69 -9.95 -3.30 3.86
N LYS A 70 -9.37 -2.12 3.59
CA LYS A 70 -8.71 -1.77 2.34
C LYS A 70 -7.30 -1.34 2.67
N TYR A 71 -6.32 -2.01 2.10
CA TYR A 71 -4.92 -1.75 2.40
C TYR A 71 -4.15 -1.60 1.11
N LEU A 72 -3.47 -0.48 0.97
CA LEU A 72 -2.51 -0.22 -0.10
C LEU A 72 -1.14 0.01 0.53
N ALA A 73 -0.24 -0.96 0.39
CA ALA A 73 1.15 -0.86 0.85
C ALA A 73 2.08 -0.53 -0.32
N ILE A 74 3.04 0.35 -0.07
CA ILE A 74 4.02 0.86 -1.02
C ILE A 74 5.40 0.72 -0.40
N ARG A 75 6.36 0.24 -1.18
CA ARG A 75 7.74 0.11 -0.72
C ARG A 75 8.38 1.47 -0.43
N SER A 76 9.55 1.46 0.19
CA SER A 76 10.38 2.65 0.27
C SER A 76 10.77 3.16 -1.11
N GLY A 77 10.67 4.48 -1.31
CA GLY A 77 11.13 5.15 -2.52
C GLY A 77 12.62 5.45 -2.45
N SER A 78 13.31 5.31 -3.57
CA SER A 78 14.62 5.96 -3.70
C SER A 78 14.37 7.44 -3.92
N PRO A 79 15.16 8.36 -3.32
CA PRO A 79 15.15 9.75 -3.74
C PRO A 79 15.45 9.76 -5.24
N CYS A 80 14.51 10.32 -6.01
CA CYS A 80 14.67 10.55 -7.43
C CYS A 80 15.50 11.84 -7.59
N ASP A 81 16.33 11.96 -8.62
CA ASP A 81 17.15 13.14 -8.86
C ASP A 81 16.29 14.44 -8.79
N GLY A 82 16.47 15.23 -7.73
CA GLY A 82 15.68 16.44 -7.41
C GLY A 82 15.39 16.61 -5.91
N ASP A 83 14.70 17.69 -5.54
CA ASP A 83 14.27 18.00 -4.16
C ASP A 83 13.07 17.13 -3.68
N GLU A 84 12.69 16.08 -4.42
CA GLU A 84 11.53 15.24 -4.10
C GLU A 84 11.89 14.22 -3.00
N SER A 85 11.23 14.33 -1.85
CA SER A 85 11.38 13.35 -0.77
C SER A 85 10.82 11.99 -1.19
N ALA A 86 11.41 10.89 -0.71
CA ALA A 86 10.90 9.54 -0.92
C ALA A 86 9.41 9.41 -0.55
N ARG A 87 8.97 10.16 0.47
CA ARG A 87 7.57 10.25 0.89
C ARG A 87 6.66 10.86 -0.17
N GLN A 88 7.11 11.92 -0.83
CA GLN A 88 6.34 12.60 -1.88
C GLN A 88 6.16 11.68 -3.10
N SER A 89 7.19 10.90 -3.44
CA SER A 89 7.08 9.89 -4.50
C SER A 89 6.10 8.78 -4.17
N GLN A 90 6.08 8.30 -2.92
CA GLN A 90 5.08 7.33 -2.45
C GLN A 90 3.66 7.90 -2.58
N LEU A 91 3.41 9.11 -2.08
CA LEU A 91 2.09 9.75 -2.13
C LEU A 91 1.63 10.02 -3.57
N ARG A 92 2.54 10.33 -4.48
CA ARG A 92 2.23 10.44 -5.91
C ARG A 92 1.73 9.11 -6.47
N LEU A 93 2.40 7.99 -6.16
CA LEU A 93 1.96 6.67 -6.58
C LEU A 93 0.62 6.26 -5.94
N VAL A 94 0.41 6.59 -4.66
CA VAL A 94 -0.90 6.39 -4.00
C VAL A 94 -2.00 7.11 -4.78
N ARG A 95 -1.81 8.39 -5.10
CA ARG A 95 -2.79 9.21 -5.81
C ARG A 95 -3.08 8.68 -7.20
N GLU A 96 -2.05 8.30 -7.95
CA GLU A 96 -2.22 7.69 -9.27
C GLU A 96 -3.01 6.38 -9.18
N MET A 97 -2.70 5.55 -8.19
CA MET A 97 -3.38 4.27 -7.97
C MET A 97 -4.85 4.48 -7.57
N TRP A 98 -5.13 5.44 -6.69
CA TRP A 98 -6.49 5.78 -6.26
C TRP A 98 -7.35 6.36 -7.39
N GLY A 99 -6.74 7.03 -8.36
CA GLY A 99 -7.44 7.51 -9.56
C GLY A 99 -7.86 6.40 -10.53
N VAL A 100 -7.33 5.19 -10.37
CA VAL A 100 -7.62 4.02 -11.22
C VAL A 100 -8.49 2.98 -10.50
N ILE A 101 -8.38 2.88 -9.18
CA ILE A 101 -9.13 1.93 -8.37
C ILE A 101 -10.61 2.31 -8.33
N GLU A 102 -11.47 1.35 -8.63
CA GLU A 102 -12.92 1.48 -8.40
C GLU A 102 -13.23 1.37 -6.90
N GLU A 103 -14.24 2.09 -6.44
CA GLU A 103 -14.72 1.96 -5.07
C GLU A 103 -15.38 0.60 -4.86
N ILE A 104 -14.66 -0.30 -4.19
CA ILE A 104 -15.19 -1.60 -3.77
C ILE A 104 -15.75 -1.45 -2.36
N ASP A 105 -17.05 -1.68 -2.16
CA ASP A 105 -17.63 -1.74 -0.83
C ASP A 105 -17.26 -3.06 -0.13
N CYS A 106 -16.83 -2.98 1.12
CA CYS A 106 -16.43 -4.14 1.92
C CYS A 106 -16.89 -3.97 3.37
N PRO A 107 -18.22 -4.06 3.63
CA PRO A 107 -18.76 -3.87 4.95
C PRO A 107 -18.24 -4.96 5.91
N ARG A 108 -18.11 -4.60 7.19
CA ARG A 108 -17.83 -5.60 8.25
C ARG A 108 -19.04 -6.50 8.53
N SER A 109 -20.27 -6.04 8.26
CA SER A 109 -21.47 -6.86 8.41
C SER A 109 -21.70 -7.73 7.19
N LYS A 110 -22.42 -8.85 7.40
CA LYS A 110 -23.02 -9.61 6.30
C LYS A 110 -24.04 -8.77 5.54
#